data_AF-A0A6N9TS20-F1
#
_entry.id   AF-A0A6N9TS20-F1
#
_cell.length_a   1.000
_cell.length_b   1.000
_cell.length_c   1.000
_cell.angle_alpha   90.00
_cell.angle_beta   90.00
_cell.angle_gamma   90.00
#
_symmetry.space_group_name_H-M   'P 1'
#
loop_
_entity.id
_entity.type
_entity.pdbx_description
1 polymer ?
#
loop_
_entity_poly.entity_id
_entity_poly.type
_entity_poly.pdbx_seq_one_letter_code
_entity_poly.pdbx_strand_id
1 'polypeptide(L)'
;MKIEDLTQRLQIDAYVNNVEGPQQNRQQDVQQRQDAAPDRVEFSTGSRLMQRVADVMKVEEPGRAEMVEALKQQVQQGTYAAEPGGVADAMMRDLLKELG
;
A
#
# COMPACT_ATOMS: atom_id res chain seq x y z
N MET A 1 12.28 -21.24 -24.47
CA MET A 1 11.79 -20.24 -23.48
C MET A 1 10.91 -19.25 -24.21
N LYS A 2 9.78 -18.92 -23.59
CA LYS A 2 8.55 -18.39 -24.19
C LYS A 2 8.71 -16.91 -24.49
N ILE A 3 8.50 -16.52 -25.75
CA ILE A 3 8.50 -15.13 -26.22
C ILE A 3 7.32 -14.34 -25.60
N GLU A 4 6.32 -15.05 -25.10
CA GLU A 4 5.13 -14.52 -24.42
C GLU A 4 5.44 -13.78 -23.11
N ASP A 5 6.52 -14.13 -22.40
CA ASP A 5 6.90 -13.47 -21.15
C ASP A 5 7.49 -12.06 -21.36
N LEU A 6 8.15 -11.85 -22.50
CA LEU A 6 8.76 -10.56 -22.84
C LEU A 6 7.69 -9.53 -23.22
N THR A 7 6.64 -9.95 -23.90
CA THR A 7 5.53 -9.05 -24.28
C THR A 7 4.70 -8.62 -23.08
N GLN A 8 4.47 -9.51 -22.11
CA GLN A 8 3.79 -9.13 -20.85
C GLN A 8 4.61 -8.12 -20.05
N ARG A 9 5.93 -8.30 -19.96
CA ARG A 9 6.80 -7.37 -19.23
C ARG A 9 6.82 -5.96 -19.86
N LEU A 10 6.87 -5.88 -21.19
CA LEU A 10 6.80 -4.61 -21.93
C LEU A 10 5.44 -3.91 -21.76
N GLN A 11 4.34 -4.67 -21.72
CA GLN A 11 3.01 -4.10 -21.51
C GLN A 11 2.83 -3.52 -20.09
N ILE A 12 3.42 -4.15 -19.08
CA ILE A 12 3.42 -3.65 -17.70
C ILE A 12 4.26 -2.37 -17.59
N ASP A 13 5.44 -2.31 -18.20
CA ASP A 13 6.29 -1.11 -18.19
C ASP A 13 5.63 0.09 -18.89
N ALA A 14 4.83 -0.16 -19.94
CA ALA A 14 4.07 0.88 -20.64
C ALA A 14 2.87 1.42 -19.82
N TYR A 15 2.27 0.58 -18.98
CA TYR A 15 1.15 1.00 -18.13
C TYR A 15 1.63 1.82 -16.92
N VAL A 16 2.82 1.54 -16.38
CA VAL A 16 3.40 2.28 -15.23
C VAL A 16 3.82 3.70 -15.60
N ASN A 17 4.18 3.98 -16.86
CA ASN A 17 4.63 5.31 -17.29
C ASN A 17 3.50 6.25 -17.79
N ASN A 18 2.28 5.76 -18.02
CA ASN A 18 1.22 6.51 -18.72
C ASN A 18 0.09 7.03 -17.82
N VAL A 19 0.19 6.92 -16.49
CA VAL A 19 -0.86 7.41 -15.55
C VAL A 19 -0.50 8.73 -14.87
N GLU A 20 0.52 9.43 -15.36
CA GLU A 20 0.75 10.84 -15.00
C GLU A 20 -0.07 11.74 -15.95
N GLY A 21 -1.12 12.35 -15.41
CA GLY A 21 -2.07 13.19 -16.15
C GLY A 21 -1.44 14.44 -16.79
N PRO A 22 -2.16 15.10 -17.73
CA PRO A 22 -1.63 16.24 -18.45
C PRO A 22 -1.67 17.51 -17.59
N GLN A 23 -0.52 17.98 -17.11
CA GLN A 23 -0.36 19.37 -16.66
C GLN A 23 0.31 20.23 -17.73
N GLN A 24 -0.45 21.25 -18.08
CA GLN A 24 -0.24 22.27 -19.09
C GLN A 24 0.68 23.37 -18.53
N ASN A 25 1.67 23.78 -19.33
CA ASN A 25 2.38 25.06 -19.33
C ASN A 25 2.91 25.67 -18.00
N ARG A 26 4.25 25.81 -17.92
CA ARG A 26 4.94 27.12 -17.90
C ARG A 26 6.44 26.96 -18.11
N GLN A 27 6.94 27.65 -19.13
CA GLN A 27 8.35 27.95 -19.32
C GLN A 27 8.81 29.01 -18.31
N GLN A 28 10.07 28.90 -17.88
CA GLN A 28 11.08 29.95 -17.64
C GLN A 28 11.85 29.82 -16.31
N ASP A 29 13.10 29.40 -16.50
CA ASP A 29 14.34 30.05 -16.07
C ASP A 29 14.97 29.84 -14.67
N VAL A 30 16.30 29.66 -14.77
CA VAL A 30 17.43 29.71 -13.82
C VAL A 30 17.25 29.12 -12.41
N GLN A 31 18.01 28.05 -12.11
CA GLN A 31 19.23 28.12 -11.29
C GLN A 31 19.76 26.72 -10.96
N GLN A 32 21.02 26.50 -11.33
CA GLN A 32 21.86 25.43 -10.81
C GLN A 32 21.85 25.50 -9.28
N ARG A 33 21.03 24.66 -8.65
CA ARG A 33 21.31 24.13 -7.32
C ARG A 33 21.90 22.75 -7.55
N GLN A 34 23.22 22.65 -7.42
CA GLN A 34 23.85 21.43 -6.97
C GLN A 34 23.45 21.24 -5.51
N ASP A 35 22.19 20.84 -5.30
CA ASP A 35 21.78 20.26 -4.03
C ASP A 35 22.52 18.93 -3.93
N ALA A 36 23.24 18.75 -2.83
CA ALA A 36 23.95 17.53 -2.49
C ALA A 36 23.07 16.34 -2.87
N ALA A 37 23.59 15.46 -3.74
CA ALA A 37 22.85 14.30 -4.18
C ALA A 37 22.30 13.59 -2.94
N PRO A 38 20.96 13.52 -2.74
CA PRO A 38 20.44 12.75 -1.64
C PRO A 38 20.94 11.33 -1.84
N ASP A 39 21.42 10.73 -0.76
CA ASP A 39 21.87 9.34 -0.76
C ASP A 39 20.71 8.48 -1.27
N ARG A 40 20.74 8.16 -2.57
CA ARG A 40 19.57 7.66 -3.28
C ARG A 40 19.57 6.15 -3.11
N VAL A 41 18.83 5.70 -2.11
CA VAL A 41 18.62 4.27 -1.89
C VAL A 41 17.71 3.74 -2.99
N GLU A 42 18.29 3.06 -3.97
CA GLU A 42 17.52 2.37 -4.99
C GLU A 42 17.01 1.02 -4.45
N PHE A 43 15.73 0.98 -4.08
CA PHE A 43 15.09 -0.27 -3.73
C PHE A 43 15.07 -1.23 -4.91
N SER A 44 15.32 -2.52 -4.63
CA SER A 44 15.19 -3.60 -5.59
C SER A 44 13.78 -3.62 -6.20
N THR A 45 13.65 -4.13 -7.42
CA THR A 45 12.35 -4.30 -8.09
C THR A 45 11.36 -5.13 -7.25
N GLY A 46 11.86 -6.13 -6.51
CA GLY A 46 11.05 -6.91 -5.57
C GLY A 46 10.55 -6.09 -4.38
N SER A 47 11.39 -5.26 -3.78
CA SER A 47 11.00 -4.38 -2.67
C SER A 47 9.95 -3.35 -3.10
N ARG A 48 10.10 -2.76 -4.29
CA ARG A 48 9.10 -1.82 -4.85
C ARG A 48 7.76 -2.50 -5.12
N LEU A 49 7.78 -3.76 -5.56
CA LEU A 49 6.57 -4.54 -5.76
C LEU A 49 5.84 -4.81 -4.45
N MET A 50 6.56 -5.24 -3.40
CA MET A 50 5.98 -5.46 -2.07
C MET A 50 5.39 -4.18 -1.48
N GLN A 51 6.05 -3.03 -1.68
CA GLN A 51 5.52 -1.72 -1.28
C GLN A 51 4.17 -1.44 -1.94
N ARG A 52 4.06 -1.64 -3.27
CA ARG A 52 2.80 -1.44 -4.00
C ARG A 52 1.70 -2.41 -3.54
N VAL A 53 2.05 -3.66 -3.29
CA VAL A 53 1.08 -4.65 -2.76
C VAL A 53 0.58 -4.22 -1.39
N ALA A 54 1.47 -3.78 -0.51
CA ALA A 54 1.08 -3.24 0.80
C ALA A 54 0.19 -2.00 0.67
N ASP A 55 0.46 -1.12 -0.29
CA ASP A 55 -0.34 0.09 -0.50
C ASP A 55 -1.73 -0.23 -1.10
N VAL A 56 -1.84 -1.23 -1.97
CA VAL A 56 -3.15 -1.74 -2.44
C VAL A 56 -3.94 -2.40 -1.31
N MET A 57 -3.27 -3.07 -0.36
CA MET A 57 -3.91 -3.62 0.83
C MET A 57 -4.34 -2.55 1.86
N LYS A 58 -3.79 -1.33 1.79
CA LYS A 58 -4.21 -0.19 2.63
C LYS A 58 -5.45 0.52 2.10
N VAL A 59 -5.99 0.13 0.94
CA VAL A 59 -7.27 0.64 0.47
C VAL A 59 -8.32 0.22 1.49
N GLU A 60 -8.93 1.20 2.17
CA GLU A 60 -9.97 0.92 3.15
C GLU A 60 -11.09 0.11 2.50
N GLU A 61 -11.42 -1.01 3.11
CA GLU A 61 -12.50 -1.86 2.62
C GLU A 61 -13.80 -1.05 2.58
N PRO A 62 -14.53 -1.05 1.44
CA PRO A 62 -15.80 -0.35 1.37
C PRO A 62 -16.76 -0.93 2.42
N GLY A 63 -17.32 -0.09 3.28
CA GLY A 63 -18.15 -0.54 4.41
C GLY A 63 -17.43 -0.58 5.76
N ARG A 64 -16.10 -0.42 5.80
CA ARG A 64 -15.32 -0.47 7.06
C ARG A 64 -15.77 0.59 8.06
N ALA A 65 -16.05 1.81 7.59
CA ALA A 65 -16.46 2.90 8.46
C ALA A 65 -17.79 2.57 9.16
N GLU A 66 -18.76 2.07 8.40
CA GLU A 66 -20.08 1.66 8.87
C GLU A 66 -19.99 0.47 9.84
N MET A 67 -19.15 -0.52 9.54
CA MET A 67 -18.91 -1.66 10.43
C MET A 67 -18.30 -1.22 11.77
N VAL A 68 -17.31 -0.31 11.73
CA VAL A 68 -16.69 0.25 12.94
C VAL A 68 -17.71 1.04 13.76
N GLU A 69 -18.56 1.82 13.12
CA GLU A 69 -19.60 2.58 13.81
C GLU A 69 -20.64 1.67 14.47
N ALA A 70 -21.10 0.63 13.78
CA ALA A 70 -22.00 -0.37 14.35
C ALA A 70 -21.39 -1.07 15.57
N LEU A 71 -20.12 -1.47 15.51
CA LEU A 71 -19.41 -2.06 16.64
C LEU A 71 -19.28 -1.08 17.82
N LYS A 72 -18.95 0.19 17.55
CA LYS A 72 -18.90 1.23 18.59
C LYS A 72 -20.24 1.37 19.31
N GLN A 73 -21.35 1.34 18.58
CA GLN A 73 -22.69 1.42 19.18
C GLN A 73 -22.96 0.20 20.08
N GLN A 74 -22.61 -1.01 19.65
CA GLN A 74 -22.76 -2.23 20.47
C GLN A 74 -21.93 -2.16 21.75
N VAL A 75 -20.70 -1.64 21.68
CA VAL A 75 -19.84 -1.45 22.86
C VAL A 75 -20.45 -0.42 23.82
N GLN A 76 -20.94 0.72 23.32
CA GLN A 76 -21.58 1.75 24.15
C GLN A 76 -22.85 1.26 24.83
N GLN A 77 -23.63 0.42 24.15
CA GLN A 77 -24.86 -0.19 24.69
C GLN A 77 -24.58 -1.38 25.62
N GLY A 78 -23.32 -1.81 25.75
CA GLY A 78 -22.94 -2.98 26.53
C GLY A 78 -23.42 -4.32 25.95
N THR A 79 -23.83 -4.34 24.67
CA THR A 79 -24.31 -5.53 23.96
C THR A 79 -23.21 -6.24 23.18
N TYR A 80 -22.04 -5.63 23.06
CA TYR A 80 -20.88 -6.25 22.45
C TYR A 80 -20.30 -7.36 23.33
N ALA A 81 -20.21 -8.58 22.79
CA ALA A 81 -19.57 -9.71 23.43
C ALA A 81 -18.40 -10.17 22.57
N ALA A 82 -17.18 -10.03 23.08
CA ALA A 82 -15.99 -10.60 22.44
C ALA A 82 -15.97 -12.12 22.63
N GLU A 83 -15.74 -12.86 21.54
CA GLU A 83 -15.60 -14.32 21.58
C GLU A 83 -14.19 -14.67 22.10
N PRO A 84 -14.05 -15.34 23.25
CA PRO A 84 -12.75 -15.54 23.89
C PRO A 84 -11.72 -16.29 23.03
N GLY A 85 -12.16 -17.26 22.23
CA GLY A 85 -11.30 -18.00 21.31
C GLY A 85 -10.66 -17.11 20.26
N GLY A 86 -11.46 -16.24 19.63
CA GLY A 86 -11.00 -15.26 18.64
C GLY A 86 -10.02 -14.25 19.22
N VAL A 87 -10.21 -13.84 20.48
CA VAL A 87 -9.24 -12.98 21.18
C VAL A 87 -7.92 -13.73 21.39
N ALA A 88 -7.96 -14.97 21.87
CA ALA A 88 -6.76 -15.79 22.07
C ALA A 88 -6.00 -16.04 20.77
N ASP A 89 -6.70 -16.37 19.69
CA ASP A 89 -6.11 -16.58 18.37
C ASP A 89 -5.46 -15.30 17.83
N ALA A 90 -6.11 -14.15 18.00
CA ALA A 90 -5.54 -12.87 17.59
C ALA A 90 -4.27 -12.53 18.38
N MET A 91 -4.27 -12.74 19.70
CA MET A 91 -3.09 -12.53 20.54
C MET A 91 -1.93 -13.45 20.14
N MET A 92 -2.19 -14.74 19.88
CA MET A 92 -1.15 -15.67 19.42
C MET A 92 -0.57 -15.28 18.06
N ARG A 93 -1.43 -14.89 17.12
CA ARG A 93 -0.99 -14.42 15.80
C ARG A 93 -0.11 -13.18 15.90
N ASP A 94 -0.42 -12.27 16.82
CA ASP A 94 0.36 -11.06 17.00
C ASP A 94 1.74 -11.35 17.56
N LEU A 95 1.82 -12.20 18.60
CA LEU A 95 3.09 -12.68 19.15
C LEU A 95 3.97 -13.36 18.08
N LEU A 96 3.37 -14.14 17.18
CA LEU A 96 4.11 -14.79 16.10
C LEU A 96 4.67 -13.79 15.07
N LYS A 97 4.02 -12.64 14.86
CA LYS A 97 4.55 -11.58 13.97
C LYS A 97 5.77 -10.92 14.58
N GLU A 98 5.84 -10.79 15.91
CA GLU A 98 6.99 -10.18 16.60
C GLU A 98 8.23 -11.09 16.65
N LEU A 99 8.05 -12.40 16.47
CA LEU A 99 9.13 -13.39 16.49
C LEU A 99 9.84 -13.58 15.13
N GLY A 100 9.34 -12.97 14.05
CA GLY A 100 9.89 -13.06 12.68
C GLY A 100 10.24 -11.72 12.09
#